data_AF-A0A8T1NFW7-F1
#
_entry.id   AF-A0A8T1NFW7-F1
#
_cell.length_a   1.000
_cell.length_b   1.000
_cell.length_c   1.000
_cell.angle_alpha   90.00
_cell.angle_beta   90.00
_cell.angle_gamma   90.00
#
_symmetry.space_group_name_H-M   'P 1'
#
loop_
_entity.id
_entity.type
_entity.pdbx_description
1 polymer ?
#
loop_
_entity_poly.entity_id
_entity_poly.type
_entity_poly.pdbx_seq_one_letter_code
_entity_poly.pdbx_strand_id
1 'polypeptide(L)'
;MAFQLGASSSSSPSSSPPIHSCNHDVFLSFRGEDVGGNFISHLYKALVERGINTYIDNNLERGEEISPAIFKVIEGSKISIIALSKNYAESRRCLEEVLKILDYKETKRQIV
;
A
#
# COMPACT_ATOMS: atom_id res chain seq x y z
N MET A 1 62.17 -15.23 19.55
CA MET A 1 61.50 -14.36 18.56
C MET A 1 60.47 -15.19 17.81
N ALA A 2 59.18 -14.90 18.01
CA ALA A 2 58.10 -15.20 17.07
C ALA A 2 56.91 -14.30 17.44
N PHE A 3 56.52 -13.43 16.50
CA PHE A 3 55.33 -12.58 16.54
C PHE A 3 54.19 -13.27 15.76
N GLN A 4 52.95 -13.18 16.22
CA GLN A 4 51.70 -13.30 15.42
C GLN A 4 50.55 -12.78 16.30
N LEU A 5 50.09 -11.53 16.13
CA LEU A 5 49.03 -11.01 15.22
C LEU A 5 47.66 -11.69 15.41
N GLY A 6 46.68 -10.90 15.85
CA GLY A 6 45.38 -11.34 16.34
C GLY A 6 44.29 -11.50 15.30
N ALA A 7 43.08 -11.73 15.79
CA ALA A 7 41.84 -11.52 15.05
C ALA A 7 40.72 -11.20 16.06
N SER A 8 40.38 -9.93 16.20
CA SER A 8 39.13 -9.52 16.85
C SER A 8 37.99 -9.93 15.92
N SER A 9 37.19 -10.92 16.32
CA SER A 9 35.98 -11.31 15.59
C SER A 9 34.97 -10.18 15.68
N SER A 10 34.93 -9.31 14.66
CA SER A 10 33.86 -8.35 14.50
C SER A 10 32.58 -9.09 14.11
N SER A 11 31.70 -9.31 15.07
CA SER A 11 30.33 -9.73 14.80
C SER A 11 29.61 -8.58 14.09
N SER A 12 29.54 -8.65 12.76
CA SER A 12 28.68 -7.77 11.98
C SER A 12 27.23 -7.97 12.45
N PRO A 13 26.50 -6.92 12.85
CA PRO A 13 25.08 -7.07 13.11
C PRO A 13 24.41 -7.42 11.78
N SER A 14 23.85 -8.63 11.67
CA SER A 14 22.96 -8.93 10.55
C SER A 14 21.75 -8.01 10.70
N SER A 15 21.69 -6.96 9.89
CA SER A 15 20.48 -6.16 9.75
C SER A 15 19.42 -7.04 9.11
N SER A 16 18.63 -7.74 9.94
CA SER A 16 17.35 -8.27 9.50
C SER A 16 16.56 -7.10 8.92
N PRO A 17 16.04 -7.17 7.68
CA PRO A 17 15.21 -6.10 7.15
C PRO A 17 14.05 -5.90 8.13
N PRO A 18 13.60 -4.65 8.38
CA PRO A 18 12.51 -4.42 9.30
C PRO A 18 11.30 -5.21 8.83
N ILE A 19 10.89 -6.20 9.64
CA ILE A 19 9.68 -7.00 9.44
C ILE A 19 8.50 -6.08 9.68
N HIS A 20 8.15 -5.19 8.74
CA HIS A 20 6.87 -4.45 8.67
C HIS A 20 6.65 -3.70 7.35
N SER A 21 7.53 -3.84 6.36
CA SER A 21 7.39 -3.12 5.09
C SER A 21 6.31 -3.79 4.20
N CYS A 22 5.04 -3.55 4.52
CA CYS A 22 3.92 -3.81 3.62
C CYS A 22 3.99 -2.80 2.45
N ASN A 23 5.05 -2.91 1.65
CA ASN A 23 5.40 -1.96 0.60
C ASN A 23 4.69 -2.38 -0.68
N HIS A 24 3.43 -1.98 -0.79
CA HIS A 24 2.79 -1.93 -2.10
C HIS A 24 3.34 -0.72 -2.85
N ASP A 25 3.51 -0.83 -4.16
CA ASP A 25 3.84 0.31 -5.00
C ASP A 25 2.61 1.19 -5.21
N VAL A 26 1.44 0.56 -5.36
CA VAL A 26 0.16 1.21 -5.63
C VAL A 26 -0.90 0.75 -4.63
N PHE A 27 -1.64 1.68 -4.04
CA PHE A 27 -2.93 1.44 -3.41
C PHE A 27 -4.04 1.84 -4.37
N LEU A 28 -5.01 0.97 -4.62
CA LEU A 28 -6.14 1.24 -5.50
C LEU A 28 -7.44 1.31 -4.70
N SER A 29 -8.02 2.51 -4.64
CA SER A 29 -9.31 2.80 -3.99
C SER A 29 -10.41 2.94 -5.03
N PHE A 30 -11.53 2.25 -4.82
CA PHE A 30 -12.68 2.25 -5.73
C PHE A 30 -13.94 1.80 -4.99
N ARG A 31 -15.10 2.20 -5.51
CA ARG A 31 -16.37 1.66 -5.05
C ARG A 31 -16.67 0.35 -5.77
N GLY A 32 -16.58 -0.76 -5.04
CA GLY A 32 -16.81 -2.10 -5.60
C GLY A 32 -18.20 -2.31 -6.21
N GLU A 33 -19.23 -1.63 -5.69
CA GLU A 33 -20.60 -1.70 -6.23
C GLU A 33 -20.76 -0.99 -7.59
N ASP A 34 -19.99 0.05 -7.85
CA ASP A 34 -20.16 0.88 -9.05
C ASP A 34 -19.30 0.41 -10.20
N VAL A 35 -18.05 0.07 -9.88
CA VAL A 35 -17.09 -0.36 -10.88
C VAL A 35 -17.23 -1.87 -11.00
N GLY A 36 -18.37 -2.30 -11.56
CA GLY A 36 -18.60 -3.70 -11.92
C GLY A 36 -17.32 -4.24 -12.54
N GLY A 37 -16.78 -5.31 -11.95
CA GLY A 37 -15.34 -5.57 -11.80
C GLY A 37 -14.41 -5.45 -13.01
N ASN A 38 -14.91 -5.20 -14.21
CA ASN A 38 -14.22 -5.07 -15.48
C ASN A 38 -13.13 -3.99 -15.46
N PHE A 39 -13.42 -2.71 -15.19
CA PHE A 39 -12.37 -1.66 -15.28
C PHE A 39 -11.26 -1.87 -14.25
N ILE A 40 -11.62 -2.10 -12.98
CA ILE A 40 -10.64 -2.29 -11.90
C ILE A 40 -9.84 -3.58 -12.10
N SER A 41 -10.47 -4.68 -12.53
CA SER A 41 -9.74 -5.92 -12.83
C SER A 41 -8.76 -5.76 -13.99
N HIS A 42 -9.14 -5.01 -15.05
CA HIS A 42 -8.22 -4.72 -16.15
C HIS A 42 -7.05 -3.84 -15.70
N LEU A 43 -7.31 -2.79 -14.92
CA LEU A 43 -6.28 -1.92 -14.38
C LEU A 43 -5.32 -2.71 -13.48
N TYR A 44 -5.86 -3.50 -12.55
CA TYR A 44 -5.09 -4.37 -11.67
C TYR A 44 -4.18 -5.31 -12.47
N LYS A 45 -4.78 -6.03 -13.43
CA LYS A 45 -4.07 -6.99 -14.26
C LYS A 45 -2.93 -6.31 -15.02
N ALA A 46 -3.17 -5.14 -15.60
CA ALA A 46 -2.13 -4.39 -16.32
C ALA A 46 -0.99 -3.92 -15.41
N LEU A 47 -1.28 -3.53 -14.16
CA LEU A 47 -0.26 -3.16 -13.18
C LEU A 47 0.58 -4.38 -12.77
N VAL A 48 -0.07 -5.51 -12.46
CA VAL A 48 0.59 -6.76 -12.09
C VAL A 48 1.44 -7.32 -13.24
N GLU A 49 0.94 -7.28 -14.48
CA GLU A 49 1.68 -7.69 -15.68
C GLU A 49 2.95 -6.84 -15.92
N ARG A 50 2.98 -5.62 -15.39
CA ARG A 50 4.16 -4.74 -15.41
C ARG A 50 5.06 -4.90 -14.18
N GLY A 51 4.75 -5.84 -13.29
CA GLY A 51 5.51 -6.10 -12.06
C GLY A 51 5.29 -5.06 -10.95
N ILE A 52 4.20 -4.29 -11.01
CA ILE A 52 3.88 -3.26 -10.02
C ILE A 52 3.07 -3.89 -8.89
N ASN A 53 3.62 -3.88 -7.67
CA ASN A 53 2.96 -4.47 -6.51
C ASN A 53 1.74 -3.62 -6.12
N THR A 54 0.53 -4.06 -6.45
CA THR A 54 -0.70 -3.29 -6.27
C THR A 54 -1.59 -3.92 -5.21
N TYR A 55 -2.01 -3.12 -4.23
CA TYR A 55 -3.06 -3.48 -3.29
C TYR A 55 -4.42 -3.00 -3.80
N ILE A 56 -5.44 -3.85 -3.68
CA ILE A 56 -6.83 -3.55 -4.02
C ILE A 56 -7.70 -3.70 -2.78
N ASP A 57 -8.39 -2.63 -2.37
CA ASP A 57 -9.42 -2.74 -1.35
C ASP A 57 -10.78 -3.03 -2.00
N ASN A 58 -11.20 -4.30 -1.97
CA ASN A 58 -12.53 -4.66 -2.41
C ASN A 58 -13.55 -4.33 -1.32
N ASN A 59 -14.12 -3.13 -1.40
CA ASN A 59 -15.08 -2.56 -0.46
C ASN A 59 -16.37 -3.38 -0.25
N LEU A 60 -16.58 -4.47 -1.01
CA LEU A 60 -17.79 -5.31 -0.96
C LEU A 60 -17.83 -6.27 0.25
N GLU A 61 -16.70 -6.79 0.72
CA GLU A 61 -16.70 -7.93 1.66
C GLU A 61 -16.59 -7.54 3.14
N ARG A 62 -16.20 -6.30 3.45
CA ARG A 62 -15.73 -5.93 4.80
C ARG A 62 -16.66 -4.96 5.56
N GLY A 63 -17.80 -4.59 4.99
CA GLY A 63 -18.74 -3.64 5.59
C GLY A 63 -18.15 -2.22 5.70
N GLU A 64 -18.80 -1.34 6.48
CA GLU A 64 -18.46 0.08 6.54
C GLU A 64 -17.21 0.42 7.37
N GLU A 65 -16.69 -0.51 8.17
CA GLU A 65 -15.59 -0.21 9.08
C GLU A 65 -14.23 -0.40 8.40
N ILE A 66 -13.40 0.64 8.47
CA ILE A 66 -12.04 0.58 7.96
C ILE A 66 -11.15 -0.21 8.92
N SER A 67 -10.49 -1.24 8.38
CA SER A 67 -9.48 -1.99 9.13
C SER A 67 -8.21 -1.15 9.32
N PRO A 68 -7.58 -1.16 10.50
CA PRO A 68 -6.26 -0.55 10.72
C PRO A 68 -5.18 -1.07 9.77
N ALA A 69 -5.37 -2.26 9.21
CA ALA A 69 -4.47 -2.82 8.19
C ALA A 69 -4.49 -1.99 6.90
N ILE A 70 -5.63 -1.42 6.50
CA ILE A 70 -5.73 -0.59 5.29
C ILE A 70 -4.87 0.66 5.42
N PHE A 71 -4.87 1.30 6.59
CA PHE A 71 -4.11 2.52 6.82
C PHE A 71 -2.62 2.28 6.69
N LYS A 72 -2.13 1.13 7.16
CA LYS A 72 -0.73 0.73 6.97
C LYS A 72 -0.38 0.51 5.51
N VAL A 73 -1.32 -0.01 4.71
CA VAL A 73 -1.11 -0.19 3.27
C VAL A 73 -1.09 1.16 2.55
N ILE A 74 -2.05 2.05 2.83
CA ILE A 74 -2.09 3.40 2.25
C ILE A 74 -0.80 4.15 2.59
N GLU A 75 -0.39 4.10 3.86
CA GLU A 75 0.85 4.73 4.33
C GLU A 75 2.11 4.15 3.68
N GLY A 76 2.13 2.83 3.46
CA GLY A 76 3.25 2.13 2.85
C GLY A 76 3.32 2.25 1.33
N SER A 77 2.28 2.79 0.69
CA SER A 77 2.17 2.88 -0.77
C SER A 77 2.85 4.14 -1.33
N LYS A 78 3.52 4.02 -2.48
CA LYS A 78 4.15 5.17 -3.16
C LYS A 78 3.15 5.99 -3.96
N ILE A 79 2.16 5.30 -4.53
CA ILE A 79 1.12 5.85 -5.37
C ILE A 79 -0.23 5.39 -4.81
N SER A 80 -1.20 6.29 -4.76
CA SER A 80 -2.61 5.96 -4.49
C SER A 80 -3.43 6.33 -5.72
N ILE A 81 -4.12 5.37 -6.32
CA ILE A 81 -5.03 5.60 -7.44
C ILE A 81 -6.46 5.58 -6.90
N ILE A 82 -7.21 6.65 -7.15
CA ILE A 82 -8.62 6.77 -6.75
C ILE A 82 -9.48 6.69 -8.01
N ALA A 83 -10.23 5.59 -8.16
CA ALA A 83 -11.18 5.42 -9.25
C ALA A 83 -12.56 5.95 -8.85
N LEU A 84 -12.80 7.23 -9.12
CA LEU A 84 -14.07 7.89 -8.86
C LEU A 84 -15.18 7.34 -9.76
N SER A 85 -16.33 7.06 -9.15
CA SER A 85 -17.53 6.52 -9.79
C SER A 85 -18.77 7.26 -9.30
N LYS A 86 -19.92 7.00 -9.94
CA LYS A 86 -21.17 7.75 -9.71
C LYS A 86 -21.57 7.84 -8.23
N ASN A 87 -21.47 6.73 -7.51
CA ASN A 87 -21.88 6.61 -6.12
C ASN A 87 -20.68 6.52 -5.18
N TYR A 88 -19.45 6.83 -5.62
CA TYR A 88 -18.25 6.72 -4.79
C TYR A 88 -18.41 7.42 -3.43
N ALA A 89 -18.93 8.66 -3.47
CA ALA A 89 -19.15 9.48 -2.28
C ALA A 89 -20.31 9.02 -1.39
N GLU A 90 -21.14 8.08 -1.84
CA GLU A 90 -22.19 7.49 -1.00
C GLU A 90 -21.62 6.43 -0.03
N SER A 91 -20.35 6.07 -0.14
CA SER A 91 -19.68 5.12 0.77
C SER A 91 -18.83 5.90 1.76
N ARG A 92 -19.22 5.87 3.05
CA ARG A 92 -18.45 6.46 4.14
C ARG A 92 -17.00 5.97 4.14
N ARG A 93 -16.82 4.68 3.92
CA ARG A 93 -15.50 4.04 3.82
C ARG A 93 -14.66 4.58 2.67
N CYS A 94 -15.23 4.73 1.47
CA CYS A 94 -14.54 5.33 0.33
C CYS A 94 -14.08 6.77 0.62
N LEU A 95 -14.87 7.55 1.38
CA LEU A 95 -14.50 8.90 1.79
C LEU A 95 -13.40 8.91 2.86
N GLU A 96 -13.46 8.01 3.85
CA GLU A 96 -12.42 7.89 4.88
C GLU A 96 -11.07 7.43 4.29
N GLU A 97 -11.08 6.55 3.30
CA GLU A 97 -9.88 6.20 2.52
C GLU A 97 -9.28 7.43 1.84
N VAL A 98 -10.10 8.26 1.18
CA VAL A 98 -9.64 9.49 0.51
C VAL A 98 -9.03 10.47 1.50
N LEU A 99 -9.67 10.69 2.65
CA LEU A 99 -9.11 11.55 3.70
C LEU A 99 -7.72 11.07 4.10
N LYS A 100 -7.57 9.76 4.29
CA LYS A 100 -6.29 9.19 4.68
C LYS A 100 -5.22 9.28 3.60
N ILE A 101 -5.59 9.08 2.34
CA ILE A 101 -4.71 9.28 1.19
C ILE A 101 -4.23 10.75 1.13
N LEU A 102 -5.13 11.71 1.36
CA LEU A 102 -4.79 13.13 1.34
C LEU A 102 -3.82 13.50 2.48
N ASP A 103 -4.03 12.97 3.68
CA ASP A 103 -3.09 13.13 4.80
C ASP A 103 -1.67 12.65 4.43
N TYR A 104 -1.57 11.47 3.79
CA TYR A 104 -0.28 10.89 3.42
C TYR A 104 0.34 11.52 2.16
N LYS A 105 -0.47 12.06 1.26
CA LYS A 105 0.01 12.90 0.15
C LYS A 105 0.77 14.12 0.68
N GLU A 106 0.22 14.81 1.67
CA GLU A 106 0.84 16.00 2.27
C GLU A 106 2.07 15.63 3.11
N THR A 107 1.96 14.59 3.94
CA THR A 107 3.02 14.25 4.92
C THR A 107 4.16 13.40 4.35
N LYS A 108 3.91 12.60 3.30
CA LYS A 108 4.89 11.60 2.78
C LYS A 108 5.17 11.70 1.28
N ARG A 109 4.68 12.74 0.60
CA ARG A 109 4.86 12.96 -0.85
C ARG A 109 4.35 11.79 -1.71
N GLN A 110 3.34 11.07 -1.22
CA GLN A 110 2.64 10.05 -2.00
C GLN A 110 2.01 10.71 -3.25
N ILE A 111 2.13 10.05 -4.39
CA ILE A 111 1.48 10.51 -5.63
C ILE A 111 0.03 10.04 -5.61
N VAL A 112 -0.90 10.95 -5.93
CA VAL A 112 -2.34 10.66 -6.04
C VAL A 112 -2.83 11.10 -7.40
#